data_AF-A0A929Z5P0-F1
#
_entry.id   AF-A0A929Z5P0-F1
#
_cell.length_a   1.000
_cell.length_b   1.000
_cell.length_c   1.000
_cell.angle_alpha   90.00
_cell.angle_beta   90.00
_cell.angle_gamma   90.00
#
_symmetry.space_group_name_H-M   'P 1'
#
loop_
_entity.id
_entity.type
_entity.pdbx_description
1 polymer ?
#
loop_
_entity_poly.entity_id
_entity_poly.type
_entity_poly.pdbx_seq_one_letter_code
_entity_poly.pdbx_strand_id
1 'polypeptide(L)'
;MNHFSLRQVVVLLSLLLSPVVNFRLFAQHALPTEDKVYRIAWHNNRGLFITENDEGGLIVSERNNASKQFWTLIPVEGKADVYYVRNTATKHYIASCNLTPSSASRIRTTTTPTPYYIAHNPQAKAAGAWYFSSTDCDNYNQPANSPRGLNKDGASSNVITWHAGNANVGSYWWLEATDDRYELRPFTTGNQALYALVNVDNKMLKQQPDGTLSWSEGTKVDADAWYFERTPEGRYRIVHAADGKALNNGATYTVSEAPNGAYHFDAPDGQLTLDGHNAFRFRALRSALARRLQIYDLPCVAADATRLLSLQLTGEKGLQPLVFADPAGKTQGYTLFTRSRAGLNRGESATLQVKLNRAPGAGAAAFVYFDWDHDGIFETSVPLTVGTSMQTTVTVPTDAVLGSSRMRLRVTLNGLTDADDETAGLVFDGVVNVVEPTGVVTVNKAQPTATTFDLTGRRVETPAATGLYIRNGVPTLLQRP
;
A
#
# COMPACT_ATOMS: atom_id res chain seq x y z
N MET A 1 41.52 -63.54 -45.17
CA MET A 1 40.21 -62.98 -45.50
C MET A 1 39.70 -62.26 -44.26
N ASN A 2 39.55 -60.95 -44.13
CA ASN A 2 39.79 -59.74 -44.94
C ASN A 2 40.22 -58.67 -43.92
N HIS A 3 41.44 -58.16 -44.00
CA HIS A 3 41.77 -56.82 -44.49
C HIS A 3 41.15 -55.64 -43.70
N PHE A 4 41.96 -55.04 -42.82
CA PHE A 4 41.91 -53.60 -42.55
C PHE A 4 43.30 -53.00 -42.78
N SER A 5 43.34 -51.98 -43.64
CA SER A 5 44.54 -51.33 -44.16
C SER A 5 45.04 -50.23 -43.23
N LEU A 6 46.33 -50.26 -42.98
CA LEU A 6 47.18 -49.21 -42.41
C LEU A 6 47.38 -48.08 -43.45
N ARG A 7 47.29 -46.82 -43.04
CA ARG A 7 48.08 -45.66 -43.53
C ARG A 7 48.00 -44.57 -42.45
N GLN A 8 49.05 -44.41 -41.62
CA GLN A 8 50.17 -43.46 -41.83
C GLN A 8 49.68 -42.01 -41.60
N VAL A 9 50.18 -41.19 -40.65
CA VAL A 9 51.58 -40.85 -40.33
C VAL A 9 51.69 -40.16 -38.96
N VAL A 10 52.56 -40.70 -38.10
CA VAL A 10 53.53 -40.08 -37.16
C VAL A 10 53.05 -39.02 -36.16
N VAL A 11 53.03 -39.46 -34.89
CA VAL A 11 53.20 -38.64 -33.68
C VAL A 11 54.66 -38.83 -33.22
N LEU A 12 55.23 -37.77 -32.62
CA LEU A 12 56.42 -37.71 -31.74
C LEU A 12 57.76 -37.22 -32.34
N LEU A 13 58.01 -35.91 -32.20
CA LEU A 13 59.20 -35.22 -31.67
C LEU A 13 58.93 -33.71 -31.94
N SER A 14 59.09 -32.73 -31.06
CA SER A 14 60.08 -32.54 -30.02
C SER A 14 59.67 -31.31 -29.19
N LEU A 15 59.81 -31.42 -27.86
CA LEU A 15 59.78 -30.30 -26.92
C LEU A 15 60.96 -29.35 -27.16
N LEU A 16 60.70 -28.05 -26.96
CA LEU A 16 61.58 -26.89 -26.68
C LEU A 16 61.55 -25.81 -27.77
N LEU A 17 60.70 -24.81 -27.56
CA LEU A 17 61.02 -23.36 -27.50
C LEU A 17 59.70 -22.54 -27.54
N SER A 18 59.42 -21.83 -26.46
CA SER A 18 58.33 -20.83 -26.34
C SER A 18 58.57 -19.66 -27.32
N PRO A 19 57.53 -18.88 -27.73
CA PRO A 19 56.77 -18.05 -26.80
C PRO A 19 55.28 -18.39 -26.77
N VAL A 20 54.73 -18.21 -25.58
CA VAL A 20 53.30 -18.26 -25.26
C VAL A 20 52.58 -17.19 -26.08
N VAL A 21 51.99 -17.59 -27.21
CA VAL A 21 50.87 -16.84 -27.79
C VAL A 21 49.62 -17.39 -27.12
N ASN A 22 49.23 -16.76 -26.01
CA ASN A 22 47.90 -16.92 -25.45
C ASN A 22 46.89 -16.35 -26.45
N PHE A 23 46.40 -17.18 -27.36
CA PHE A 23 45.11 -16.92 -28.01
C PHE A 23 44.05 -16.97 -26.92
N ARG A 24 43.74 -15.81 -26.32
CA ARG A 24 42.46 -15.64 -25.63
C ARG A 24 41.39 -15.61 -26.73
N LEU A 25 40.72 -16.74 -26.93
CA LEU A 25 39.38 -16.72 -27.53
C LEU A 25 38.52 -15.83 -26.62
N PHE A 26 38.25 -14.60 -27.05
CA PHE A 26 37.16 -13.83 -26.46
C PHE A 26 35.89 -14.58 -26.80
N ALA A 27 35.20 -15.10 -25.78
CA ALA A 27 33.84 -15.56 -25.94
C ALA A 27 33.05 -14.45 -26.61
N GLN A 28 32.46 -14.77 -27.76
CA GLN A 28 31.51 -13.89 -28.44
C GLN A 28 30.36 -13.70 -27.44
N HIS A 29 30.28 -12.52 -26.81
CA HIS A 29 29.23 -12.24 -25.83
C HIS A 29 27.88 -12.36 -26.56
N ALA A 30 27.02 -13.26 -26.09
CA ALA A 30 25.75 -13.54 -26.73
C ALA A 30 24.87 -12.28 -26.72
N LEU A 31 24.16 -12.04 -27.83
CA LEU A 31 23.16 -10.99 -27.93
C LEU A 31 22.08 -11.18 -26.85
N PRO A 32 21.42 -10.10 -26.40
CA PRO A 32 20.24 -10.22 -25.57
C PRO A 32 19.19 -11.10 -26.26
N THR A 33 18.59 -12.01 -25.49
CA THR A 33 17.58 -12.95 -25.98
C THR A 33 16.20 -12.52 -25.52
N GLU A 34 15.21 -12.63 -26.40
CA GLU A 34 13.82 -12.18 -26.18
C GLU A 34 13.17 -12.78 -24.93
N ASP A 35 13.44 -14.06 -24.63
CA ASP A 35 12.84 -14.79 -23.50
C ASP A 35 13.56 -14.58 -22.16
N LYS A 36 14.42 -13.56 -22.04
CA LYS A 36 15.18 -13.28 -20.81
C LYS A 36 14.83 -11.93 -20.22
N VAL A 37 14.83 -11.92 -18.88
CA VAL A 37 14.77 -10.72 -18.08
C VAL A 37 16.19 -10.32 -17.70
N TYR A 38 16.44 -9.02 -17.67
CA TYR A 38 17.74 -8.46 -17.37
C TYR A 38 17.66 -7.43 -16.25
N ARG A 39 18.68 -7.41 -15.40
CA ARG A 39 19.05 -6.21 -14.65
C ARG A 39 20.14 -5.47 -15.45
N ILE A 40 20.00 -4.16 -15.59
CA ILE A 40 20.92 -3.32 -16.37
C ILE A 40 21.84 -2.58 -15.38
N ALA A 41 23.03 -3.13 -15.14
CA ALA A 41 23.97 -2.59 -14.15
C ALA A 41 24.88 -1.52 -14.75
N TRP A 42 25.24 -0.50 -13.97
CA TRP A 42 26.17 0.52 -14.43
C TRP A 42 27.59 -0.04 -14.57
N HIS A 43 28.30 0.34 -15.63
CA HIS A 43 29.66 -0.16 -15.89
C HIS A 43 30.61 0.03 -14.71
N ASN A 44 30.65 1.23 -14.11
CA ASN A 44 31.62 1.56 -13.06
C ASN A 44 31.27 0.95 -11.69
N ASN A 45 30.01 0.57 -11.47
CA ASN A 45 29.58 -0.09 -10.24
C ASN A 45 28.45 -1.09 -10.56
N ARG A 46 28.82 -2.37 -10.61
CA ARG A 46 27.90 -3.49 -10.88
C ARG A 46 26.89 -3.76 -9.76
N GLY A 47 26.94 -3.01 -8.66
CA GLY A 47 25.92 -3.01 -7.62
C GLY A 47 24.77 -2.03 -7.87
N LEU A 48 24.88 -1.14 -8.87
CA LEU A 48 23.87 -0.12 -9.17
C LEU A 48 23.16 -0.44 -10.49
N PHE A 49 21.83 -0.49 -10.47
CA PHE A 49 21.00 -0.95 -11.58
C PHE A 49 20.02 0.13 -12.03
N ILE A 50 19.79 0.25 -13.35
CA ILE A 50 18.72 1.10 -13.89
C ILE A 50 17.39 0.67 -13.27
N THR A 51 16.74 1.65 -12.65
CA THR A 51 15.51 1.52 -11.88
C THR A 51 14.53 2.58 -12.31
N GLU A 52 13.30 2.18 -12.63
CA GLU A 52 12.17 3.11 -12.77
C GLU A 52 11.68 3.51 -11.37
N ASN A 53 11.59 4.81 -11.09
CA ASN A 53 10.98 5.31 -9.87
C ASN A 53 9.46 5.47 -10.03
N ASP A 54 8.77 5.83 -8.94
CA ASP A 54 7.29 5.92 -8.96
C ASP A 54 6.73 7.06 -9.80
N GLU A 55 7.56 8.04 -10.18
CA GLU A 55 7.22 9.13 -11.10
C GLU A 55 7.54 8.78 -12.58
N GLY A 56 7.99 7.54 -12.85
CA GLY A 56 8.43 7.09 -14.17
C GLY A 56 9.80 7.61 -14.59
N GLY A 57 10.57 8.22 -13.70
CA GLY A 57 11.95 8.63 -13.94
C GLY A 57 12.93 7.47 -13.86
N LEU A 58 13.98 7.47 -14.69
CA LEU A 58 15.06 6.50 -14.58
C LEU A 58 16.18 7.00 -13.65
N ILE A 59 16.50 6.17 -12.67
CA ILE A 59 17.63 6.36 -11.76
C ILE A 59 18.48 5.08 -11.74
N VAL A 60 19.58 5.09 -11.00
CA VAL A 60 20.26 3.87 -10.56
C VAL A 60 20.12 3.71 -9.06
N SER A 61 19.89 2.48 -8.61
CA SER A 61 19.85 2.13 -7.18
C SER A 61 20.47 0.75 -6.94
N GLU A 62 20.75 0.43 -5.68
CA GLU A 62 21.28 -0.87 -5.28
C GLU A 62 20.31 -2.01 -5.60
N ARG A 63 20.84 -3.23 -5.69
CA ARG A 63 20.04 -4.44 -5.95
C ARG A 63 18.89 -4.55 -4.94
N ASN A 64 17.67 -4.40 -5.43
CA ASN A 64 16.47 -4.57 -4.62
C ASN A 64 15.37 -5.21 -5.48
N ASN A 65 14.86 -6.37 -5.05
CA ASN A 65 13.81 -7.06 -5.77
C ASN A 65 12.47 -6.30 -5.71
N ALA A 66 12.27 -5.43 -4.72
CA ALA A 66 11.10 -4.56 -4.63
C ALA A 66 11.21 -3.29 -5.50
N SER A 67 12.36 -3.05 -6.14
CA SER A 67 12.53 -1.94 -7.07
C SER A 67 12.32 -2.39 -8.51
N LYS A 68 11.81 -1.50 -9.36
CA LYS A 68 11.48 -1.73 -10.78
C LYS A 68 12.75 -1.83 -11.63
N GLN A 69 13.54 -2.87 -11.39
CA GLN A 69 14.91 -3.10 -11.91
C GLN A 69 14.99 -4.19 -12.99
N PHE A 70 13.85 -4.77 -13.35
CA PHE A 70 13.78 -5.96 -14.20
C PHE A 70 13.22 -5.57 -15.57
N TRP A 71 14.00 -5.82 -16.61
CA TRP A 71 13.76 -5.33 -17.97
C TRP A 71 13.74 -6.48 -18.97
N THR A 72 12.79 -6.44 -19.89
CA THR A 72 12.78 -7.30 -21.09
C THR A 72 13.33 -6.51 -22.28
N LEU A 73 14.12 -7.17 -23.11
CA LEU A 73 14.66 -6.62 -24.35
C LEU A 73 13.94 -7.33 -25.50
N ILE A 74 12.92 -6.69 -26.05
CA ILE A 74 12.05 -7.25 -27.09
C ILE A 74 12.65 -6.89 -28.45
N PRO A 75 13.11 -7.84 -29.27
CA PRO A 75 13.69 -7.55 -30.58
C PRO A 75 12.73 -6.78 -31.48
N VAL A 76 13.24 -5.80 -32.22
CA VAL A 76 12.47 -5.11 -33.26
C VAL A 76 12.61 -5.87 -34.57
N GLU A 77 11.48 -6.33 -35.12
CA GLU A 77 11.44 -7.12 -36.34
C GLU A 77 12.22 -6.45 -37.49
N GLY A 78 13.08 -7.23 -38.15
CA GLY A 78 13.90 -6.77 -39.27
C GLY A 78 15.05 -5.81 -38.90
N LYS A 79 15.31 -5.56 -37.61
CA LYS A 79 16.40 -4.67 -37.17
C LYS A 79 17.38 -5.40 -36.23
N ALA A 80 18.59 -5.65 -36.73
CA ALA A 80 19.66 -6.24 -35.94
C ALA A 80 20.05 -5.31 -34.76
N ASP A 81 20.25 -5.91 -33.59
CA ASP A 81 20.69 -5.23 -32.35
C ASP A 81 19.78 -4.10 -31.87
N VAL A 82 18.52 -4.07 -32.35
CA VAL A 82 17.52 -3.07 -31.94
C VAL A 82 16.43 -3.75 -31.12
N TYR A 83 16.13 -3.19 -29.96
CA TYR A 83 15.17 -3.72 -29.00
C TYR A 83 14.25 -2.62 -28.45
N TYR A 84 13.03 -2.99 -28.09
CA TYR A 84 12.25 -2.23 -27.11
C TYR A 84 12.66 -2.67 -25.71
N VAL A 85 13.02 -1.71 -24.86
CA VAL A 85 13.41 -1.99 -23.46
C VAL A 85 12.23 -1.73 -22.55
N ARG A 86 11.58 -2.79 -22.06
CA ARG A 86 10.32 -2.71 -21.31
C ARG A 86 10.51 -3.17 -19.88
N ASN A 87 10.06 -2.36 -18.92
CA ASN A 87 10.02 -2.73 -17.52
C ASN A 87 8.99 -3.85 -17.31
N THR A 88 9.36 -4.88 -16.56
CA THR A 88 8.48 -6.02 -16.29
C THR A 88 7.32 -5.68 -15.35
N ALA A 89 7.52 -4.74 -14.42
CA ALA A 89 6.55 -4.35 -13.40
C ALA A 89 5.50 -3.37 -13.93
N THR A 90 5.93 -2.26 -14.54
CA THR A 90 5.04 -1.19 -15.00
C THR A 90 4.57 -1.38 -16.44
N LYS A 91 5.20 -2.30 -17.17
CA LYS A 91 5.02 -2.49 -18.62
C LYS A 91 5.39 -1.28 -19.48
N HIS A 92 5.97 -0.22 -18.90
CA HIS A 92 6.47 0.93 -19.62
C HIS A 92 7.79 0.64 -20.34
N TYR A 93 8.08 1.42 -21.37
CA TYR A 93 9.31 1.40 -22.15
C TYR A 93 10.21 2.55 -21.76
N ILE A 94 11.53 2.37 -21.83
CA ILE A 94 12.48 3.48 -21.73
C ILE A 94 12.21 4.47 -22.87
N ALA A 95 11.99 5.74 -22.55
CA ALA A 95 11.74 6.80 -23.53
C ALA A 95 13.03 7.25 -24.23
N SER A 96 12.89 7.87 -25.41
CA SER A 96 14.01 8.38 -26.23
C SER A 96 15.08 9.15 -25.44
N CYS A 97 16.35 8.89 -25.79
CA CYS A 97 17.49 9.70 -25.36
C CYS A 97 17.89 10.75 -26.41
N ASN A 98 17.01 11.10 -27.34
CA ASN A 98 17.23 12.19 -28.29
C ASN A 98 16.94 13.57 -27.65
N LEU A 99 17.62 13.84 -26.54
CA LEU A 99 17.53 15.11 -25.81
C LEU A 99 18.87 15.86 -25.92
N THR A 100 18.86 17.17 -25.69
CA THR A 100 20.10 17.93 -25.56
C THR A 100 20.91 17.39 -24.38
N PRO A 101 22.18 16.96 -24.54
CA PRO A 101 22.97 16.43 -23.44
C PRO A 101 23.08 17.41 -22.27
N SER A 102 22.56 17.03 -21.10
CA SER A 102 22.55 17.84 -19.88
C SER A 102 22.19 16.97 -18.68
N SER A 103 22.63 17.36 -17.47
CA SER A 103 22.14 16.76 -16.21
C SER A 103 20.64 16.99 -15.99
N ALA A 104 20.06 17.98 -16.67
CA ALA A 104 18.61 18.22 -16.69
C ALA A 104 17.84 17.25 -17.62
N SER A 105 18.52 16.59 -18.56
CA SER A 105 17.91 15.72 -19.56
C SER A 105 17.69 14.31 -19.03
N ARG A 106 16.91 14.22 -17.96
CA ARG A 106 16.57 12.98 -17.24
C ARG A 106 15.68 12.10 -18.10
N ILE A 107 16.08 10.85 -18.28
CA ILE A 107 15.31 9.86 -19.01
C ILE A 107 14.11 9.42 -18.16
N ARG A 108 12.99 9.20 -18.83
CA ARG A 108 11.75 8.67 -18.24
C ARG A 108 11.34 7.39 -18.95
N THR A 109 10.36 6.72 -18.39
CA THR A 109 9.61 5.64 -19.04
C THR A 109 8.31 6.18 -19.63
N THR A 110 7.73 5.45 -20.58
CA THR A 110 6.51 5.81 -21.31
C THR A 110 5.74 4.56 -21.72
N THR A 111 4.45 4.68 -21.99
CA THR A 111 3.64 3.59 -22.55
C THR A 111 3.92 3.35 -24.03
N THR A 112 4.53 4.31 -24.74
CA THR A 112 4.84 4.20 -26.17
C THR A 112 6.24 3.61 -26.40
N PRO A 113 6.38 2.48 -27.12
CA PRO A 113 7.68 1.86 -27.34
C PRO A 113 8.66 2.78 -28.08
N THR A 114 9.88 2.91 -27.54
CA THR A 114 11.00 3.56 -28.24
C THR A 114 12.07 2.52 -28.60
N PRO A 115 12.45 2.37 -29.88
CA PRO A 115 13.50 1.44 -30.29
C PRO A 115 14.89 1.91 -29.84
N TYR A 116 15.67 1.00 -29.26
CA TYR A 116 17.04 1.21 -28.81
C TYR A 116 18.00 0.29 -29.54
N TYR A 117 19.05 0.85 -30.14
CA TYR A 117 20.22 0.09 -30.53
C TYR A 117 21.08 -0.22 -29.31
N ILE A 118 21.34 -1.51 -29.09
CA ILE A 118 22.04 -2.03 -27.91
C ILE A 118 23.19 -2.89 -28.41
N ALA A 119 24.41 -2.35 -28.32
CA ALA A 119 25.59 -3.03 -28.83
C ALA A 119 26.82 -2.81 -27.95
N HIS A 120 27.84 -3.64 -28.16
CA HIS A 120 29.17 -3.40 -27.63
C HIS A 120 29.91 -2.33 -28.42
N ASN A 121 30.82 -1.63 -27.74
CA ASN A 121 31.84 -0.81 -28.39
C ASN A 121 33.23 -1.37 -28.02
N PRO A 122 33.90 -2.10 -28.93
CA PRO A 122 35.24 -2.65 -28.68
C PRO A 122 36.31 -1.58 -28.42
N GLN A 123 36.11 -0.35 -28.90
CA GLN A 123 37.03 0.76 -28.68
C GLN A 123 36.73 1.57 -27.41
N ALA A 124 35.65 1.25 -26.68
CA ALA A 124 35.35 1.94 -25.44
C ALA A 124 36.36 1.59 -24.34
N LYS A 125 36.64 2.57 -23.46
CA LYS A 125 37.31 2.31 -22.18
C LYS A 125 36.53 1.32 -21.31
N ALA A 126 35.22 1.24 -21.50
CA ALA A 126 34.31 0.28 -20.90
C ALA A 126 34.17 -1.00 -21.76
N ALA A 127 35.30 -1.57 -22.20
CA ALA A 127 35.31 -2.70 -23.13
C ALA A 127 34.49 -3.88 -22.59
N GLY A 128 33.60 -4.42 -23.44
CA GLY A 128 32.72 -5.53 -23.10
C GLY A 128 31.37 -5.12 -22.49
N ALA A 129 31.18 -3.86 -22.09
CA ALA A 129 29.85 -3.36 -21.70
C ALA A 129 29.04 -2.92 -22.93
N TRP A 130 27.74 -2.78 -22.74
CA TRP A 130 26.76 -2.37 -23.74
C TRP A 130 26.50 -0.87 -23.64
N TYR A 131 26.28 -0.20 -24.76
CA TYR A 131 25.69 1.14 -24.77
C TYR A 131 24.27 1.07 -25.35
N PHE A 132 23.44 2.03 -24.94
CA PHE A 132 22.03 2.10 -25.30
C PHE A 132 21.80 3.46 -25.98
N SER A 133 21.47 3.46 -27.27
CA SER A 133 21.14 4.66 -28.02
C SER A 133 19.79 4.47 -28.70
N SER A 134 18.83 5.37 -28.45
CA SER A 134 17.54 5.31 -29.14
C SER A 134 17.75 5.59 -30.64
N THR A 135 17.03 4.88 -31.51
CA THR A 135 17.33 4.91 -32.96
C THR A 135 16.94 6.22 -33.65
N ASP A 136 16.29 7.13 -32.93
CA ASP A 136 16.01 8.51 -33.33
C ASP A 136 17.16 9.47 -32.98
N CYS A 137 18.24 9.01 -32.32
CA CYS A 137 19.46 9.77 -32.14
C CYS A 137 20.35 9.76 -33.39
N ASP A 138 21.03 10.88 -33.64
CA ASP A 138 22.06 10.93 -34.68
C ASP A 138 23.17 9.90 -34.40
N ASN A 139 23.57 9.18 -35.45
CA ASN A 139 24.67 8.20 -35.42
C ASN A 139 24.50 7.10 -34.36
N TYR A 140 23.27 6.76 -33.96
CA TYR A 140 22.97 5.86 -32.85
C TYR A 140 23.74 4.52 -32.86
N ASN A 141 24.12 4.01 -34.03
CA ASN A 141 24.85 2.75 -34.22
C ASN A 141 26.35 2.93 -34.48
N GLN A 142 26.87 4.15 -34.43
CA GLN A 142 28.25 4.49 -34.75
C GLN A 142 28.95 5.07 -33.51
N PRO A 143 29.43 4.23 -32.57
CA PRO A 143 29.97 4.70 -31.30
C PRO A 143 31.23 5.58 -31.44
N ALA A 144 31.96 5.43 -32.55
CA ALA A 144 33.08 6.31 -32.92
C ALA A 144 32.65 7.78 -33.10
N ASN A 145 31.40 8.03 -33.50
CA ASN A 145 30.80 9.35 -33.66
C ASN A 145 30.10 9.84 -32.38
N SER A 146 30.29 9.12 -31.26
CA SER A 146 29.84 9.53 -29.93
C SER A 146 28.33 9.86 -29.85
N PRO A 147 27.45 8.91 -30.23
CA PRO A 147 26.01 9.12 -30.27
C PRO A 147 25.44 9.44 -28.89
N ARG A 148 24.24 9.99 -28.84
CA ARG A 148 23.51 10.14 -27.57
C ARG A 148 23.06 8.78 -27.06
N GLY A 149 23.12 8.57 -25.76
CA GLY A 149 22.73 7.33 -25.13
C GLY A 149 22.38 7.50 -23.66
N LEU A 150 21.95 6.39 -23.04
CA LEU A 150 21.70 6.33 -21.60
C LEU A 150 23.02 6.51 -20.85
N ASN A 151 23.05 7.46 -19.92
CA ASN A 151 24.23 7.77 -19.11
C ASN A 151 23.86 7.93 -17.64
N LYS A 152 24.69 7.37 -16.76
CA LYS A 152 24.59 7.65 -15.32
C LYS A 152 25.19 9.03 -15.04
N ASP A 153 24.35 9.96 -14.60
CA ASP A 153 24.78 11.30 -14.21
C ASP A 153 25.88 11.23 -13.13
N GLY A 154 26.94 12.01 -13.30
CA GLY A 154 28.07 12.02 -12.36
C GLY A 154 27.71 12.62 -10.99
N ALA A 155 26.70 13.49 -10.93
CA ALA A 155 26.35 14.25 -9.73
C ALA A 155 25.13 13.72 -8.96
N SER A 156 24.33 12.82 -9.53
CA SER A 156 23.09 12.33 -8.93
C SER A 156 22.83 10.87 -9.29
N SER A 157 21.78 10.26 -8.73
CA SER A 157 21.37 8.90 -9.12
C SER A 157 20.70 8.81 -10.50
N ASN A 158 20.41 9.94 -11.16
CA ASN A 158 19.62 9.95 -12.39
C ASN A 158 20.32 9.26 -13.57
N VAL A 159 19.51 8.64 -14.43
CA VAL A 159 19.90 8.29 -15.79
C VAL A 159 19.49 9.44 -16.70
N ILE A 160 20.44 9.97 -17.45
CA ILE A 160 20.28 11.12 -18.32
C ILE A 160 20.67 10.77 -19.77
N THR A 161 20.36 11.66 -20.69
CA THR A 161 20.97 11.65 -22.02
C THR A 161 22.39 12.20 -21.95
N TRP A 162 23.38 11.43 -22.42
CA TRP A 162 24.72 11.94 -22.70
C TRP A 162 25.40 11.17 -23.84
N HIS A 163 26.57 11.62 -24.25
CA HIS A 163 27.38 10.99 -25.30
C HIS A 163 27.89 9.60 -24.91
N ALA A 164 27.73 8.59 -25.76
CA ALA A 164 28.17 7.21 -25.58
C ALA A 164 29.47 6.89 -26.36
N GLY A 165 30.34 7.88 -26.57
CA GLY A 165 31.62 7.69 -27.25
C GLY A 165 32.66 6.91 -26.43
N ASN A 166 33.79 6.59 -27.07
CA ASN A 166 34.83 5.68 -26.56
C ASN A 166 35.35 6.02 -25.15
N ALA A 167 35.43 7.31 -24.80
CA ALA A 167 36.00 7.76 -23.53
C ALA A 167 34.99 7.78 -22.37
N ASN A 168 33.68 7.82 -22.65
CA ASN A 168 32.68 8.05 -21.61
C ASN A 168 32.12 6.75 -21.04
N VAL A 169 32.81 6.22 -20.03
CA VAL A 169 32.39 5.01 -19.30
C VAL A 169 31.02 5.13 -18.61
N GLY A 170 30.52 6.36 -18.40
CA GLY A 170 29.22 6.59 -17.77
C GLY A 170 28.02 6.12 -18.60
N SER A 171 28.21 5.97 -19.92
CA SER A 171 27.15 5.54 -20.87
C SER A 171 27.15 4.05 -21.18
N TYR A 172 27.88 3.26 -20.39
CA TYR A 172 28.06 1.84 -20.60
C TYR A 172 27.46 1.04 -19.43
N TRP A 173 26.89 -0.11 -19.78
CA TRP A 173 26.03 -0.90 -18.91
C TRP A 173 26.28 -2.40 -19.10
N TRP A 174 26.17 -3.16 -18.02
CA TRP A 174 26.21 -4.62 -18.04
C TRP A 174 24.79 -5.17 -18.05
N LEU A 175 24.52 -6.12 -18.93
CA LEU A 175 23.28 -6.87 -18.96
C LEU A 175 23.45 -8.14 -18.11
N GLU A 176 22.75 -8.21 -16.99
CA GLU A 176 22.74 -9.37 -16.10
C GLU A 176 21.45 -10.15 -16.30
N ALA A 177 21.52 -11.26 -17.03
CA ALA A 177 20.38 -12.16 -17.21
C ALA A 177 19.91 -12.70 -15.85
N THR A 178 18.61 -12.69 -15.64
CA THR A 178 17.94 -13.13 -14.40
C THR A 178 16.57 -13.69 -14.74
N ASP A 179 15.98 -14.40 -13.78
CA ASP A 179 14.53 -14.61 -13.77
C ASP A 179 13.85 -13.29 -13.38
N ASP A 180 12.58 -13.13 -13.75
CA ASP A 180 11.76 -12.08 -13.15
C ASP A 180 11.60 -12.38 -11.66
N ARG A 181 12.30 -11.60 -10.84
CA ARG A 181 12.25 -11.68 -9.37
C ARG A 181 11.73 -10.39 -8.79
N TYR A 182 10.98 -9.61 -9.57
CA TYR A 182 10.30 -8.46 -9.04
C TYR A 182 9.36 -8.89 -7.92
N GLU A 183 9.64 -8.38 -6.72
CA GLU A 183 8.85 -8.60 -5.52
C GLU A 183 7.92 -7.42 -5.38
N LEU A 184 6.69 -7.58 -5.87
CA LEU A 184 5.65 -6.60 -5.69
C LEU A 184 5.41 -6.38 -4.18
N ARG A 185 5.70 -5.18 -3.68
CA ARG A 185 5.25 -4.75 -2.36
C ARG A 185 3.92 -4.01 -2.57
N PRO A 186 2.83 -4.47 -1.94
CA PRO A 186 2.81 -4.65 -0.50
C PRO A 186 2.74 -6.09 0.03
N PHE A 187 2.59 -7.13 -0.80
CA PHE A 187 2.19 -8.44 -0.27
C PHE A 187 3.31 -9.50 -0.18
N THR A 188 3.44 -10.07 1.01
CA THR A 188 4.26 -11.24 1.28
C THR A 188 3.52 -12.49 0.79
N THR A 189 4.26 -13.43 0.21
CA THR A 189 3.68 -14.70 -0.25
C THR A 189 3.51 -15.69 0.90
N GLY A 190 2.54 -16.58 0.76
CA GLY A 190 2.27 -17.67 1.70
C GLY A 190 1.08 -17.43 2.61
N ASN A 191 0.53 -18.51 3.15
CA ASN A 191 -0.70 -18.52 3.94
C ASN A 191 -0.62 -17.84 5.32
N GLN A 192 0.56 -17.35 5.71
CA GLN A 192 0.74 -16.53 6.91
C GLN A 192 0.52 -15.04 6.65
N ALA A 193 0.53 -14.62 5.39
CA ALA A 193 0.31 -13.25 4.94
C ALA A 193 -1.03 -13.18 4.22
N LEU A 194 -2.06 -12.74 4.94
CA LEU A 194 -3.43 -12.68 4.45
C LEU A 194 -3.75 -11.27 3.96
N TYR A 195 -4.59 -11.17 2.94
CA TYR A 195 -4.97 -9.94 2.25
C TYR A 195 -6.46 -9.92 1.96
N ALA A 196 -7.06 -8.73 2.01
CA ALA A 196 -8.29 -8.47 1.30
C ALA A 196 -7.98 -8.03 -0.13
N LEU A 197 -8.67 -8.62 -1.11
CA LEU A 197 -8.73 -8.09 -2.47
C LEU A 197 -9.81 -7.00 -2.51
N VAL A 198 -9.42 -5.78 -2.87
CA VAL A 198 -10.31 -4.61 -2.88
C VAL A 198 -10.43 -4.09 -4.31
N ASN A 199 -11.64 -3.85 -4.81
CA ASN A 199 -11.86 -3.25 -6.13
C ASN A 199 -11.73 -1.72 -6.09
N VAL A 200 -11.91 -1.07 -7.24
CA VAL A 200 -11.85 0.39 -7.38
C VAL A 200 -12.95 1.15 -6.62
N ASP A 201 -14.06 0.48 -6.29
CA ASP A 201 -15.16 1.02 -5.50
C ASP A 201 -14.98 0.79 -3.98
N ASN A 202 -13.79 0.36 -3.56
CA ASN A 202 -13.45 -0.01 -2.18
C ASN A 202 -14.26 -1.20 -1.61
N LYS A 203 -14.86 -2.03 -2.46
CA LYS A 203 -15.52 -3.27 -2.05
C LYS A 203 -14.53 -4.42 -1.99
N MET A 204 -14.74 -5.31 -1.04
CA MET A 204 -13.90 -6.48 -0.81
C MET A 204 -14.45 -7.73 -1.50
N LEU A 205 -13.55 -8.50 -2.11
CA LEU A 205 -13.87 -9.77 -2.75
C LEU A 205 -14.14 -10.84 -1.71
N LYS A 206 -15.32 -11.47 -1.81
CA LYS A 206 -15.77 -12.56 -0.97
C LYS A 206 -15.96 -13.84 -1.77
N GLN A 207 -15.64 -14.97 -1.16
CA GLN A 207 -15.96 -16.29 -1.73
C GLN A 207 -17.03 -16.95 -0.88
N GLN A 208 -18.18 -17.22 -1.49
CA GLN A 208 -19.30 -17.91 -0.86
C GLN A 208 -18.96 -19.41 -0.66
N PRO A 209 -19.66 -20.12 0.24
CA PRO A 209 -19.41 -21.55 0.48
C PRO A 209 -19.53 -22.44 -0.76
N ASP A 210 -20.31 -22.03 -1.78
CA ASP A 210 -20.45 -22.72 -3.06
C ASP A 210 -19.32 -22.39 -4.07
N GLY A 211 -18.38 -21.52 -3.69
CA GLY A 211 -17.27 -21.06 -4.52
C GLY A 211 -17.60 -19.85 -5.39
N THR A 212 -18.82 -19.32 -5.35
CA THR A 212 -19.18 -18.11 -6.10
C THR A 212 -18.54 -16.86 -5.48
N LEU A 213 -18.20 -15.88 -6.32
CA LEU A 213 -17.55 -14.65 -5.90
C LEU A 213 -18.56 -13.51 -5.81
N SER A 214 -18.39 -12.63 -4.83
CA SER A 214 -19.22 -11.44 -4.66
C SER A 214 -18.41 -10.27 -4.08
N TRP A 215 -18.82 -9.05 -4.39
CA TRP A 215 -18.24 -7.84 -3.80
C TRP A 215 -19.07 -7.39 -2.62
N SER A 216 -18.42 -7.01 -1.52
CA SER A 216 -19.12 -6.53 -0.32
C SER A 216 -18.48 -5.28 0.29
N GLU A 217 -19.30 -4.48 0.96
CA GLU A 217 -18.89 -3.31 1.75
C GLU A 217 -18.18 -3.69 3.07
N GLY A 218 -18.19 -4.98 3.45
CA GLY A 218 -17.79 -5.43 4.78
C GLY A 218 -16.30 -5.67 4.95
N THR A 219 -15.80 -5.43 6.16
CA THR A 219 -14.40 -5.62 6.59
C THR A 219 -14.11 -6.91 7.32
N LYS A 220 -15.12 -7.76 7.56
CA LYS A 220 -14.91 -9.09 8.14
C LYS A 220 -14.11 -9.96 7.18
N VAL A 221 -12.93 -10.36 7.62
CA VAL A 221 -11.83 -10.71 6.71
C VAL A 221 -11.41 -12.16 6.70
N ASP A 222 -11.65 -12.96 7.75
CA ASP A 222 -11.08 -14.30 7.78
C ASP A 222 -11.64 -15.25 6.73
N ALA A 223 -12.97 -15.25 6.63
CA ALA A 223 -13.68 -16.13 5.69
C ALA A 223 -13.50 -15.68 4.24
N ASP A 224 -12.99 -14.47 4.01
CA ASP A 224 -12.86 -13.81 2.72
C ASP A 224 -11.40 -13.36 2.46
N ALA A 225 -10.45 -13.93 3.22
CA ALA A 225 -9.04 -13.62 3.12
C ALA A 225 -8.42 -14.35 1.93
N TRP A 226 -7.44 -13.69 1.32
CA TRP A 226 -6.67 -14.22 0.20
C TRP A 226 -5.20 -14.21 0.54
N TYR A 227 -4.46 -15.20 0.06
CA TYR A 227 -3.00 -15.19 0.10
C TYR A 227 -2.44 -15.52 -1.29
N PHE A 228 -1.16 -15.19 -1.48
CA PHE A 228 -0.50 -15.36 -2.76
C PHE A 228 0.56 -16.45 -2.70
N GLU A 229 0.52 -17.39 -3.62
CA GLU A 229 1.58 -18.39 -3.80
C GLU A 229 2.41 -18.03 -5.03
N ARG A 230 3.73 -17.98 -4.86
CA ARG A 230 4.65 -17.76 -5.98
C ARG A 230 5.08 -19.11 -6.58
N THR A 231 4.87 -19.24 -7.87
CA THR A 231 5.30 -20.40 -8.66
C THR A 231 6.80 -20.33 -8.99
N PRO A 232 7.45 -21.46 -9.30
CA PRO A 232 8.86 -21.48 -9.73
C PRO A 232 9.15 -20.56 -10.92
N GLU A 233 8.16 -20.36 -11.81
CA GLU A 233 8.23 -19.52 -12.99
C GLU A 233 8.04 -18.02 -12.68
N GLY A 234 7.89 -17.65 -11.41
CA GLY A 234 7.74 -16.27 -10.95
C GLY A 234 6.33 -15.69 -11.08
N ARG A 235 5.34 -16.51 -11.43
CA ARG A 235 3.90 -16.14 -11.48
C ARG A 235 3.23 -16.36 -10.13
N TYR A 236 2.07 -15.74 -9.91
CA TYR A 236 1.31 -15.81 -8.67
C TYR A 236 0.01 -16.59 -8.85
N ARG A 237 -0.34 -17.44 -7.88
CA ARG A 237 -1.71 -17.91 -7.67
C ARG A 237 -2.35 -17.08 -6.56
N ILE A 238 -3.63 -16.78 -6.71
CA ILE A 238 -4.45 -16.12 -5.70
C ILE A 238 -5.25 -17.21 -5.01
N VAL A 239 -5.09 -17.38 -3.70
CA VAL A 239 -5.65 -18.52 -2.97
C VAL A 239 -6.55 -18.04 -1.85
N HIS A 240 -7.76 -18.59 -1.81
CA HIS A 240 -8.71 -18.31 -0.75
C HIS A 240 -8.26 -18.98 0.56
N ALA A 241 -8.14 -18.19 1.62
CA ALA A 241 -7.49 -18.63 2.86
C ALA A 241 -8.31 -19.68 3.63
N ALA A 242 -9.64 -19.61 3.55
CA ALA A 242 -10.51 -20.46 4.36
C ALA A 242 -10.57 -21.92 3.84
N ASP A 243 -10.53 -22.13 2.53
CA ASP A 243 -10.63 -23.47 1.92
C ASP A 243 -9.40 -23.87 1.08
N GLY A 244 -8.40 -23.00 0.97
CA GLY A 244 -7.16 -23.26 0.24
C GLY A 244 -7.36 -23.37 -1.27
N LYS A 245 -8.53 -23.00 -1.81
CA LYS A 245 -8.80 -23.10 -3.24
C LYS A 245 -8.22 -21.90 -3.97
N ALA A 246 -7.51 -22.19 -5.05
CA ALA A 246 -6.99 -21.14 -5.92
C ALA A 246 -8.11 -20.58 -6.81
N LEU A 247 -8.13 -19.25 -6.92
CA LEU A 247 -9.02 -18.50 -7.78
C LEU A 247 -8.90 -18.97 -9.25
N ASN A 248 -10.01 -18.96 -9.98
CA ASN A 248 -10.06 -19.27 -11.41
C ASN A 248 -9.37 -20.61 -11.74
N ASN A 249 -9.69 -21.65 -10.97
CA ASN A 249 -9.18 -23.01 -11.14
C ASN A 249 -7.65 -23.11 -11.15
N GLY A 250 -6.97 -22.34 -10.31
CA GLY A 250 -5.50 -22.40 -10.19
C GLY A 250 -4.73 -21.66 -11.27
N ALA A 251 -5.38 -20.76 -12.01
CA ALA A 251 -4.71 -19.87 -12.94
C ALA A 251 -3.57 -19.09 -12.25
N THR A 252 -2.53 -18.80 -13.03
CA THR A 252 -1.34 -18.09 -12.55
C THR A 252 -1.20 -16.77 -13.29
N TYR A 253 -0.73 -15.75 -12.59
CA TYR A 253 -0.71 -14.38 -13.08
C TYR A 253 0.68 -13.77 -12.95
N THR A 254 1.10 -12.98 -13.93
CA THR A 254 2.05 -11.90 -13.65
C THR A 254 1.29 -10.73 -13.06
N VAL A 255 1.94 -9.90 -12.25
CA VAL A 255 1.30 -8.72 -11.67
C VAL A 255 1.93 -7.48 -12.26
N SER A 256 1.10 -6.51 -12.63
CA SER A 256 1.55 -5.19 -13.06
C SER A 256 0.93 -4.09 -12.22
N GLU A 257 1.67 -3.01 -12.01
CA GLU A 257 1.17 -1.82 -11.31
C GLU A 257 0.28 -0.98 -12.24
N ALA A 258 -0.87 -0.59 -11.72
CA ALA A 258 -1.77 0.39 -12.31
C ALA A 258 -1.57 1.77 -11.67
N PRO A 259 -2.10 2.86 -12.27
CA PRO A 259 -2.14 4.15 -11.61
C PRO A 259 -2.83 4.08 -10.23
N ASN A 260 -2.47 4.99 -9.32
CA ASN A 260 -3.10 5.14 -8.00
C ASN A 260 -2.96 3.92 -7.05
N GLY A 261 -1.86 3.16 -7.18
CA GLY A 261 -1.50 2.07 -6.27
C GLY A 261 -2.36 0.81 -6.41
N ALA A 262 -3.10 0.68 -7.53
CA ALA A 262 -3.82 -0.55 -7.86
C ALA A 262 -2.92 -1.49 -8.68
N TYR A 263 -3.37 -2.74 -8.84
CA TYR A 263 -2.64 -3.80 -9.50
C TYR A 263 -3.53 -4.56 -10.49
N HIS A 264 -2.93 -4.95 -11.61
CA HIS A 264 -3.54 -5.85 -12.60
C HIS A 264 -2.90 -7.22 -12.51
N PHE A 265 -3.71 -8.27 -12.70
CA PHE A 265 -3.22 -9.65 -12.80
C PHE A 265 -3.34 -10.12 -14.24
N ASP A 266 -2.21 -10.31 -14.90
CA ASP A 266 -2.14 -10.68 -16.31
C ASP A 266 -1.92 -12.20 -16.45
N ALA A 267 -2.94 -12.90 -16.97
CA ALA A 267 -2.85 -14.28 -17.43
C ALA A 267 -2.45 -14.32 -18.92
N PRO A 268 -2.00 -15.47 -19.47
CA PRO A 268 -1.62 -15.57 -20.87
C PRO A 268 -2.75 -15.26 -21.86
N ASP A 269 -4.00 -15.48 -21.45
CA ASP A 269 -5.24 -15.31 -22.22
C ASP A 269 -5.97 -13.99 -21.94
N GLY A 270 -5.46 -13.17 -21.02
CA GLY A 270 -6.03 -11.85 -20.72
C GLY A 270 -5.83 -11.42 -19.27
N GLN A 271 -6.35 -10.24 -18.96
CA GLN A 271 -6.34 -9.72 -17.58
C GLN A 271 -7.45 -10.35 -16.75
N LEU A 272 -7.13 -10.69 -15.50
CA LEU A 272 -8.12 -11.12 -14.51
C LEU A 272 -9.19 -10.05 -14.39
N THR A 273 -10.42 -10.44 -14.72
CA THR A 273 -11.60 -9.59 -14.58
C THR A 273 -12.59 -10.29 -13.68
N LEU A 274 -13.00 -9.63 -12.60
CA LEU A 274 -13.96 -10.11 -11.63
C LEU A 274 -15.13 -9.14 -11.56
N ASP A 275 -16.28 -9.54 -12.10
CA ASP A 275 -17.49 -8.71 -12.20
C ASP A 275 -17.22 -7.33 -12.83
N GLY A 276 -16.48 -7.33 -13.94
CA GLY A 276 -16.10 -6.10 -14.68
C GLY A 276 -14.92 -5.32 -14.08
N HIS A 277 -14.42 -5.66 -12.90
CA HIS A 277 -13.24 -5.04 -12.32
C HIS A 277 -11.96 -5.80 -12.70
N ASN A 278 -10.94 -5.07 -13.15
CA ASN A 278 -9.63 -5.64 -13.53
C ASN A 278 -8.45 -5.00 -12.78
N ALA A 279 -8.71 -4.02 -11.92
CA ALA A 279 -7.73 -3.34 -11.08
C ALA A 279 -8.08 -3.55 -9.61
N PHE A 280 -7.11 -4.02 -8.83
CA PHE A 280 -7.32 -4.40 -7.43
C PHE A 280 -6.29 -3.76 -6.51
N ARG A 281 -6.68 -3.44 -5.29
CA ARG A 281 -5.79 -3.07 -4.19
C ARG A 281 -5.74 -4.22 -3.19
N PHE A 282 -4.65 -4.28 -2.42
CA PHE A 282 -4.46 -5.28 -1.38
C PHE A 282 -4.37 -4.60 -0.03
N ARG A 283 -5.29 -4.94 0.86
CA ARG A 283 -5.20 -4.55 2.26
C ARG A 283 -4.66 -5.71 3.06
N ALA A 284 -3.47 -5.56 3.64
CA ALA A 284 -2.91 -6.56 4.53
C ALA A 284 -3.88 -6.82 5.69
N LEU A 285 -4.12 -8.09 5.97
CA LEU A 285 -4.98 -8.52 7.05
C LEU A 285 -4.14 -8.85 8.27
N ARG A 286 -4.60 -8.38 9.42
CA ARG A 286 -3.98 -8.70 10.69
C ARG A 286 -4.23 -10.16 11.02
N SER A 287 -3.23 -10.80 11.63
CA SER A 287 -3.35 -12.19 12.08
C SER A 287 -4.56 -12.35 13.00
N ALA A 288 -5.14 -13.55 13.05
CA ALA A 288 -6.27 -13.85 13.94
C ALA A 288 -5.97 -13.53 15.41
N LEU A 289 -4.72 -13.72 15.84
CA LEU A 289 -4.27 -13.33 17.18
C LEU A 289 -4.27 -11.80 17.36
N ALA A 290 -3.70 -11.06 16.40
CA ALA A 290 -3.65 -9.60 16.47
C ALA A 290 -5.06 -9.00 16.51
N ARG A 291 -5.98 -9.53 15.71
CA ARG A 291 -7.37 -9.09 15.69
C ARG A 291 -8.10 -9.37 17.01
N ARG A 292 -7.99 -10.60 17.51
CA ARG A 292 -8.55 -10.99 18.81
C ARG A 292 -8.02 -10.13 19.97
N LEU A 293 -6.77 -9.70 19.89
CA LEU A 293 -6.11 -8.89 20.92
C LEU A 293 -6.21 -7.38 20.67
N GLN A 294 -6.95 -6.93 19.65
CA GLN A 294 -7.06 -5.52 19.27
C GLN A 294 -5.67 -4.86 19.13
N ILE A 295 -4.74 -5.54 18.46
CA ILE A 295 -3.41 -5.02 18.19
C ILE A 295 -3.48 -4.19 16.91
N TYR A 296 -3.11 -2.91 17.01
CA TYR A 296 -3.12 -1.97 15.89
C TYR A 296 -1.75 -1.73 15.29
N ASP A 297 -1.70 -1.70 13.96
CA ASP A 297 -0.53 -1.23 13.25
C ASP A 297 -0.38 0.27 13.45
N LEU A 298 0.85 0.66 13.76
CA LEU A 298 1.23 2.05 13.96
C LEU A 298 1.85 2.54 12.65
N PRO A 299 1.15 3.34 11.84
CA PRO A 299 1.72 3.88 10.60
C PRO A 299 3.01 4.64 10.89
N CYS A 300 3.97 4.53 9.98
CA CYS A 300 5.14 5.39 10.02
C CYS A 300 4.70 6.83 9.71
N VAL A 301 5.07 7.79 10.57
CA VAL A 301 4.67 9.18 10.42
C VAL A 301 5.87 10.06 10.11
N ALA A 302 5.98 10.48 8.85
CA ALA A 302 6.87 11.56 8.44
C ALA A 302 6.25 12.90 8.87
N ALA A 303 6.57 13.30 10.10
CA ALA A 303 5.91 14.45 10.70
C ALA A 303 6.31 15.78 10.02
N ASP A 304 5.33 16.61 9.70
CA ASP A 304 5.53 17.97 9.19
C ASP A 304 5.43 18.99 10.34
N ALA A 305 5.26 20.29 10.06
CA ALA A 305 5.09 21.32 11.09
C ALA A 305 3.62 21.51 11.57
N THR A 306 2.70 20.63 11.18
CA THR A 306 1.32 20.60 11.66
C THR A 306 1.28 19.93 13.05
N ARG A 307 0.52 20.49 13.97
CA ARG A 307 0.39 20.03 15.37
C ARG A 307 -1.08 19.95 15.75
N LEU A 308 -1.44 18.91 16.49
CA LEU A 308 -2.75 18.78 17.09
C LEU A 308 -2.79 19.61 18.38
N LEU A 309 -3.66 20.62 18.43
CA LEU A 309 -3.85 21.46 19.62
C LEU A 309 -4.96 20.96 20.53
N SER A 310 -6.05 20.44 19.94
CA SER A 310 -7.12 19.82 20.71
C SER A 310 -7.91 18.83 19.87
N LEU A 311 -8.45 17.83 20.54
CA LEU A 311 -9.43 16.90 19.98
C LEU A 311 -10.48 16.61 21.05
N GLN A 312 -11.74 16.73 20.68
CA GLN A 312 -12.86 16.37 21.54
C GLN A 312 -13.85 15.48 20.77
N LEU A 313 -14.16 14.32 21.33
CA LEU A 313 -15.24 13.46 20.85
C LEU A 313 -16.31 13.36 21.93
N THR A 314 -17.50 13.85 21.61
CA THR A 314 -18.63 13.93 22.55
C THR A 314 -19.79 13.11 22.01
N GLY A 315 -20.17 12.05 22.73
CA GLY A 315 -21.40 11.31 22.47
C GLY A 315 -22.63 12.02 23.05
N GLU A 316 -23.81 11.54 22.68
CA GLU A 316 -25.07 12.03 23.23
C GLU A 316 -25.31 11.62 24.70
N LYS A 317 -26.37 12.18 25.30
CA LYS A 317 -26.90 11.80 26.63
C LYS A 317 -25.91 11.94 27.79
N GLY A 318 -24.95 12.87 27.66
CA GLY A 318 -24.07 13.29 28.76
C GLY A 318 -23.02 12.25 29.17
N LEU A 319 -22.72 11.28 28.29
CA LEU A 319 -21.59 10.37 28.51
C LEU A 319 -20.25 11.12 28.51
N GLN A 320 -19.27 10.55 29.21
CA GLN A 320 -17.93 11.11 29.33
C GLN A 320 -17.32 11.37 27.94
N PRO A 321 -16.94 12.60 27.58
CA PRO A 321 -16.26 12.86 26.32
C PRO A 321 -14.79 12.44 26.39
N LEU A 322 -14.21 12.10 25.23
CA LEU A 322 -12.76 12.08 25.05
C LEU A 322 -12.29 13.52 24.89
N VAL A 323 -11.30 13.93 25.69
CA VAL A 323 -10.73 15.29 25.62
C VAL A 323 -9.21 15.23 25.59
N PHE A 324 -8.64 15.71 24.48
CA PHE A 324 -7.22 15.98 24.32
C PHE A 324 -7.01 17.49 24.18
N ALA A 325 -6.03 18.01 24.90
CA ALA A 325 -5.60 19.40 24.83
C ALA A 325 -4.08 19.48 24.95
N ASP A 326 -3.45 20.12 23.97
CA ASP A 326 -2.04 20.50 23.94
C ASP A 326 -1.91 21.90 23.29
N PRO A 327 -2.34 22.96 23.99
CA PRO A 327 -2.37 24.31 23.43
C PRO A 327 -0.98 24.84 23.06
N ALA A 328 0.09 24.23 23.60
CA ALA A 328 1.46 24.57 23.28
C ALA A 328 1.98 23.87 22.00
N GLY A 329 1.22 22.95 21.42
CA GLY A 329 1.57 22.25 20.18
C GLY A 329 2.85 21.43 20.29
N LYS A 330 3.09 20.81 21.45
CA LYS A 330 4.26 19.95 21.69
C LYS A 330 4.15 18.60 20.99
N THR A 331 2.92 18.18 20.71
CA THR A 331 2.60 16.88 20.13
C THR A 331 2.68 16.94 18.60
N GLN A 332 3.55 16.13 18.02
CA GLN A 332 3.85 16.05 16.60
C GLN A 332 3.86 14.59 16.14
N GLY A 333 3.50 14.34 14.88
CA GLY A 333 3.61 13.02 14.28
C GLY A 333 2.55 12.09 14.85
N TYR A 334 2.98 11.02 15.54
CA TYR A 334 2.09 10.01 16.09
C TYR A 334 1.76 10.27 17.57
N THR A 335 0.46 10.23 17.92
CA THR A 335 -0.02 10.35 19.30
C THR A 335 -0.85 9.15 19.69
N LEU A 336 -0.38 8.35 20.65
CA LEU A 336 -1.22 7.32 21.29
C LEU A 336 -1.84 7.90 22.56
N PHE A 337 -3.14 8.16 22.53
CA PHE A 337 -3.88 8.73 23.66
C PHE A 337 -4.85 7.72 24.29
N THR A 338 -4.54 7.29 25.51
CA THR A 338 -5.34 6.29 26.24
C THR A 338 -5.87 6.80 27.59
N ARG A 339 -5.41 7.98 28.04
CA ARG A 339 -5.80 8.55 29.35
C ARG A 339 -7.23 9.08 29.42
N SER A 340 -7.91 9.23 28.27
CA SER A 340 -9.32 9.63 28.17
C SER A 340 -10.03 8.73 27.16
N ARG A 341 -11.30 8.46 27.41
CA ARG A 341 -12.15 7.61 26.56
C ARG A 341 -13.52 8.26 26.38
N ALA A 342 -14.05 8.23 25.16
CA ALA A 342 -15.40 8.73 24.88
C ALA A 342 -16.41 7.62 25.17
N GLY A 343 -17.41 7.88 26.01
CA GLY A 343 -18.58 7.01 26.13
C GLY A 343 -19.55 7.30 24.99
N LEU A 344 -19.92 6.26 24.24
CA LEU A 344 -20.77 6.36 23.04
C LEU A 344 -21.92 5.36 23.13
N ASN A 345 -23.15 5.79 22.82
CA ASN A 345 -24.31 4.89 22.77
C ASN A 345 -24.42 4.27 21.38
N ARG A 346 -24.71 2.97 21.29
CA ARG A 346 -25.08 2.32 20.02
C ARG A 346 -26.25 3.04 19.33
N GLY A 347 -26.19 3.16 18.01
CA GLY A 347 -27.26 3.75 17.20
C GLY A 347 -27.41 5.27 17.31
N GLU A 348 -26.67 5.93 18.19
CA GLU A 348 -26.71 7.38 18.38
C GLU A 348 -25.55 8.08 17.65
N SER A 349 -25.57 9.42 17.63
CA SER A 349 -24.50 10.22 17.03
C SER A 349 -23.45 10.68 18.05
N ALA A 350 -22.28 11.02 17.54
CA ALA A 350 -21.19 11.65 18.27
C ALA A 350 -20.61 12.81 17.47
N THR A 351 -20.25 13.90 18.14
CA THR A 351 -19.60 15.05 17.51
C THR A 351 -18.10 15.00 17.77
N LEU A 352 -17.31 15.02 16.69
CA LEU A 352 -15.86 15.19 16.73
C LEU A 352 -15.50 16.64 16.42
N GLN A 353 -14.64 17.23 17.25
CA GLN A 353 -14.03 18.54 17.04
C GLN A 353 -12.51 18.43 17.11
N VAL A 354 -11.81 19.03 16.16
CA VAL A 354 -10.35 18.98 16.03
C VAL A 354 -9.81 20.37 15.78
N LYS A 355 -8.73 20.74 16.46
CA LYS A 355 -8.02 22.00 16.23
C LYS A 355 -6.54 21.75 15.96
N LEU A 356 -6.03 22.36 14.91
CA LEU A 356 -4.63 22.33 14.51
C LEU A 356 -3.97 23.69 14.71
N ASN A 357 -2.65 23.73 14.83
CA ASN A 357 -1.89 24.97 14.96
C ASN A 357 -1.86 25.82 13.68
N ARG A 358 -2.07 25.19 12.52
CA ARG A 358 -2.00 25.82 11.20
C ARG A 358 -2.87 25.02 10.21
N ALA A 359 -3.16 25.64 9.07
CA ALA A 359 -3.80 24.93 7.97
C ALA A 359 -2.81 23.91 7.39
N PRO A 360 -3.23 22.66 7.15
CA PRO A 360 -2.43 21.70 6.39
C PRO A 360 -2.11 22.22 4.98
N GLY A 361 -1.04 21.69 4.38
CA GLY A 361 -0.60 22.09 3.04
C GLY A 361 -1.66 21.81 1.95
N ALA A 362 -1.53 22.46 0.80
CA ALA A 362 -2.40 22.20 -0.34
C ALA A 362 -2.31 20.71 -0.75
N GLY A 363 -3.47 20.08 -0.99
CA GLY A 363 -3.56 18.64 -1.27
C GLY A 363 -3.65 17.75 -0.03
N ALA A 364 -3.67 18.31 1.19
CA ALA A 364 -3.90 17.54 2.39
C ALA A 364 -5.30 16.93 2.45
N ALA A 365 -5.41 15.78 3.09
CA ALA A 365 -6.66 15.12 3.44
C ALA A 365 -6.72 14.80 4.94
N ALA A 366 -7.93 14.75 5.51
CA ALA A 366 -8.16 14.40 6.90
C ALA A 366 -9.30 13.39 7.03
N PHE A 367 -9.10 12.39 7.87
CA PHE A 367 -10.05 11.30 8.09
C PHE A 367 -10.08 10.90 9.57
N VAL A 368 -11.25 10.50 10.05
CA VAL A 368 -11.38 9.78 11.32
C VAL A 368 -11.89 8.38 11.05
N TYR A 369 -11.29 7.40 11.73
CA TYR A 369 -11.60 6.00 11.60
C TYR A 369 -12.05 5.39 12.92
N PHE A 370 -12.89 4.37 12.84
CA PHE A 370 -13.41 3.64 14.00
C PHE A 370 -13.36 2.13 13.74
N ASP A 371 -12.96 1.42 14.78
CA ASP A 371 -13.11 -0.02 14.95
C ASP A 371 -14.38 -0.26 15.80
N TRP A 372 -15.51 -0.61 15.19
CA TRP A 372 -16.76 -0.81 15.92
C TRP A 372 -16.98 -2.26 16.33
N ASP A 373 -16.44 -3.23 15.60
CA ASP A 373 -16.63 -4.64 15.88
C ASP A 373 -15.55 -5.28 16.78
N HIS A 374 -14.59 -4.47 17.24
CA HIS A 374 -13.54 -4.83 18.19
C HIS A 374 -12.55 -5.84 17.63
N ASP A 375 -12.44 -5.96 16.31
CA ASP A 375 -11.55 -6.92 15.68
C ASP A 375 -10.16 -6.36 15.42
N GLY A 376 -9.86 -5.14 15.87
CA GLY A 376 -8.59 -4.51 15.57
C GLY A 376 -8.46 -4.30 14.07
N ILE A 377 -9.47 -3.81 13.37
CA ILE A 377 -9.38 -3.21 12.04
C ILE A 377 -10.27 -1.98 12.07
N PHE A 378 -9.88 -0.93 11.35
CA PHE A 378 -10.73 0.24 11.20
C PHE A 378 -11.64 0.07 9.97
N GLU A 379 -12.90 -0.27 10.20
CA GLU A 379 -13.88 -0.49 9.13
C GLU A 379 -14.65 0.75 8.70
N THR A 380 -14.75 1.73 9.58
CA THR A 380 -15.39 3.01 9.26
C THR A 380 -14.34 4.05 8.99
N SER A 381 -14.46 4.76 7.87
CA SER A 381 -13.73 6.00 7.58
C SER A 381 -14.70 7.15 7.35
N VAL A 382 -14.48 8.26 8.03
CA VAL A 382 -15.26 9.50 7.87
C VAL A 382 -14.32 10.62 7.45
N PRO A 383 -14.46 11.19 6.24
CA PRO A 383 -13.65 12.31 5.80
C PRO A 383 -14.00 13.59 6.59
N LEU A 384 -13.01 14.44 6.81
CA LEU A 384 -13.16 15.77 7.39
C LEU A 384 -12.81 16.84 6.36
N THR A 385 -13.56 17.93 6.35
CA THR A 385 -13.16 19.15 5.64
C THR A 385 -11.90 19.72 6.29
N VAL A 386 -10.79 19.70 5.55
CA VAL A 386 -9.48 20.08 6.06
C VAL A 386 -9.44 21.57 6.43
N GLY A 387 -8.93 21.87 7.63
CA GLY A 387 -8.77 23.23 8.12
C GLY A 387 -8.03 23.30 9.45
N THR A 388 -7.82 24.51 9.96
CA THR A 388 -7.28 24.73 11.32
C THR A 388 -8.26 24.32 12.42
N SER A 389 -9.55 24.30 12.11
CA SER A 389 -10.62 23.80 12.97
C SER A 389 -11.54 22.95 12.12
N MET A 390 -11.75 21.71 12.54
CA MET A 390 -12.50 20.71 11.81
C MET A 390 -13.56 20.14 12.73
N GLN A 391 -14.74 19.87 12.18
CA GLN A 391 -15.85 19.26 12.91
C GLN A 391 -16.56 18.27 12.00
N THR A 392 -16.98 17.14 12.57
CA THR A 392 -17.85 16.18 11.88
C THR A 392 -18.76 15.47 12.87
N THR A 393 -19.83 14.88 12.36
CA THR A 393 -20.73 14.00 13.12
C THR A 393 -20.49 12.57 12.68
N VAL A 394 -20.40 11.66 13.65
CA VAL A 394 -20.18 10.24 13.44
C VAL A 394 -21.38 9.48 14.00
N THR A 395 -21.95 8.58 13.21
CA THR A 395 -22.99 7.66 13.69
C THR A 395 -22.34 6.41 14.27
N VAL A 396 -22.75 6.01 15.47
CA VAL A 396 -22.34 4.74 16.07
C VAL A 396 -23.27 3.65 15.53
N PRO A 397 -22.77 2.58 14.89
CA PRO A 397 -23.62 1.50 14.40
C PRO A 397 -24.47 0.87 15.49
N THR A 398 -25.68 0.42 15.14
CA THR A 398 -26.59 -0.25 16.09
C THR A 398 -26.06 -1.60 16.56
N ASP A 399 -25.17 -2.21 15.79
CA ASP A 399 -24.53 -3.50 16.03
C ASP A 399 -23.07 -3.38 16.53
N ALA A 400 -22.54 -2.16 16.71
CA ALA A 400 -21.17 -1.91 17.21
C ALA A 400 -20.93 -2.65 18.52
N VAL A 401 -19.89 -3.48 18.68
CA VAL A 401 -19.67 -4.32 19.87
C VAL A 401 -19.57 -3.49 21.15
N LEU A 402 -20.16 -3.96 22.26
CA LEU A 402 -20.11 -3.26 23.55
C LEU A 402 -18.69 -3.30 24.14
N GLY A 403 -18.29 -2.22 24.79
CA GLY A 403 -17.02 -2.11 25.50
C GLY A 403 -16.03 -1.15 24.82
N SER A 404 -14.74 -1.32 25.11
CA SER A 404 -13.70 -0.40 24.63
C SER A 404 -13.18 -0.81 23.25
N SER A 405 -13.01 0.20 22.39
CA SER A 405 -12.42 0.09 21.06
C SER A 405 -11.56 1.30 20.70
N ARG A 406 -11.11 1.38 19.46
CA ARG A 406 -10.20 2.42 18.97
C ARG A 406 -10.80 3.34 17.93
N MET A 407 -10.45 4.61 18.04
CA MET A 407 -10.58 5.60 16.98
C MET A 407 -9.20 6.10 16.55
N ARG A 408 -9.07 6.48 15.28
CA ARG A 408 -7.86 7.12 14.72
C ARG A 408 -8.24 8.37 13.96
N LEU A 409 -7.61 9.50 14.25
CA LEU A 409 -7.61 10.68 13.39
C LEU A 409 -6.30 10.68 12.60
N ARG A 410 -6.39 10.91 11.28
CA ARG A 410 -5.24 11.06 10.39
C ARG A 410 -5.37 12.35 9.60
N VAL A 411 -4.27 13.10 9.52
CA VAL A 411 -4.11 14.23 8.58
C VAL A 411 -2.86 13.96 7.76
N THR A 412 -2.99 13.92 6.45
CA THR A 412 -1.93 13.45 5.55
C THR A 412 -1.80 14.29 4.29
N LEU A 413 -0.57 14.39 3.77
CA LEU A 413 -0.19 15.10 2.54
C LEU A 413 0.36 14.18 1.43
N ASN A 414 0.42 12.87 1.66
CA ASN A 414 1.01 11.92 0.70
C ASN A 414 -0.02 11.21 -0.19
N GLY A 415 -1.29 11.60 -0.14
CA GLY A 415 -2.37 11.03 -0.96
C GLY A 415 -2.82 9.62 -0.57
N LEU A 416 -2.18 8.98 0.41
CA LEU A 416 -2.61 7.70 0.97
C LEU A 416 -3.76 7.93 1.96
N THR A 417 -4.79 7.06 1.97
CA THR A 417 -6.05 7.33 2.68
C THR A 417 -6.56 6.20 3.57
N ASP A 418 -5.84 5.07 3.70
CA ASP A 418 -6.25 4.02 4.63
C ASP A 418 -5.76 4.30 6.06
N ALA A 419 -6.41 3.71 7.06
CA ALA A 419 -6.13 4.00 8.46
C ALA A 419 -4.70 3.67 8.90
N ASP A 420 -4.10 2.63 8.29
CA ASP A 420 -2.79 2.09 8.63
C ASP A 420 -1.68 2.50 7.64
N ASP A 421 -2.01 3.29 6.62
CA ASP A 421 -1.03 3.78 5.65
C ASP A 421 0.00 4.71 6.30
N GLU A 422 1.23 4.66 5.78
CA GLU A 422 2.26 5.65 6.09
C GLU A 422 1.72 7.08 5.90
N THR A 423 2.13 8.00 6.77
CA THR A 423 1.51 9.32 6.87
C THR A 423 2.55 10.42 6.80
N ALA A 424 2.39 11.36 5.87
CA ALA A 424 3.11 12.62 5.89
C ALA A 424 2.23 13.69 6.57
N GLY A 425 2.40 13.89 7.88
CA GLY A 425 1.53 14.76 8.68
C GLY A 425 1.44 14.34 10.14
N LEU A 426 0.22 14.02 10.60
CA LEU A 426 -0.01 13.56 11.98
C LEU A 426 -1.07 12.46 12.06
N VAL A 427 -0.93 11.65 13.11
CA VAL A 427 -1.86 10.58 13.49
C VAL A 427 -2.16 10.71 14.98
N PHE A 428 -3.43 10.58 15.35
CA PHE A 428 -3.88 10.54 16.74
C PHE A 428 -4.78 9.33 16.96
N ASP A 429 -4.46 8.52 17.94
CA ASP A 429 -5.26 7.38 18.34
C ASP A 429 -5.94 7.65 19.69
N GLY A 430 -7.26 7.49 19.75
CA GLY A 430 -8.12 7.75 20.92
C GLY A 430 -9.02 6.57 21.27
N VAL A 431 -9.43 6.41 22.54
CA VAL A 431 -10.24 5.26 22.99
C VAL A 431 -11.71 5.65 22.94
N VAL A 432 -12.55 4.79 22.39
CA VAL A 432 -14.01 4.87 22.53
C VAL A 432 -14.51 3.74 23.40
N ASN A 433 -15.62 3.94 24.09
CA ASN A 433 -16.29 2.93 24.89
C ASN A 433 -17.78 2.91 24.54
N VAL A 434 -18.17 1.90 23.75
CA VAL A 434 -19.54 1.70 23.31
C VAL A 434 -20.37 1.09 24.44
N VAL A 435 -21.52 1.68 24.70
CA VAL A 435 -22.48 1.24 25.71
C VAL A 435 -23.87 1.12 25.08
N GLU A 436 -24.75 0.36 25.74
CA GLU A 436 -26.17 0.38 25.39
C GLU A 436 -26.77 1.75 25.69
N PRO A 437 -27.71 2.24 24.86
CA PRO A 437 -28.47 3.44 25.18
C PRO A 437 -29.17 3.23 26.52
N THR A 438 -28.77 3.98 27.55
CA THR A 438 -29.52 4.00 28.80
C THR A 438 -30.84 4.71 28.53
N GLY A 439 -31.90 3.92 28.31
CA GLY A 439 -33.25 4.43 28.36
C GLY A 439 -33.47 5.04 29.74
N VAL A 440 -33.66 6.35 29.81
CA VAL A 440 -34.24 6.96 31.00
C VAL A 440 -35.67 6.45 31.05
N VAL A 441 -35.92 5.38 31.82
CA VAL A 441 -37.28 5.07 32.24
C VAL A 441 -37.66 6.19 33.19
N THR A 442 -38.43 7.16 32.70
CA THR A 442 -39.10 8.13 33.57
C THR A 442 -40.00 7.32 34.49
N VAL A 443 -39.57 7.10 35.74
CA VAL A 443 -40.46 6.57 36.76
C VAL A 443 -41.48 7.66 37.02
N ASN A 444 -42.63 7.58 36.33
CA ASN A 444 -43.81 8.31 36.72
C ASN A 444 -44.23 7.76 38.08
N LYS A 445 -43.72 8.36 39.16
CA LYS A 445 -44.27 8.12 40.49
C LYS A 445 -45.72 8.58 40.42
N ALA A 446 -46.66 7.65 40.42
CA ALA A 446 -48.06 7.99 40.61
C ALA A 446 -48.13 8.90 41.84
N GLN A 447 -48.73 10.09 41.68
CA GLN A 447 -49.01 10.98 42.79
C GLN A 447 -49.66 10.14 43.89
N PRO A 448 -49.07 10.04 45.09
CA PRO A 448 -49.67 9.24 46.14
C PRO A 448 -51.05 9.81 46.44
N THR A 449 -52.09 8.99 46.28
CA THR A 449 -53.43 9.32 46.76
C THR A 449 -53.29 9.68 48.23
N ALA A 450 -53.64 10.91 48.59
CA ALA A 450 -53.33 11.42 49.92
C ALA A 450 -53.90 10.49 51.01
N THR A 451 -53.04 9.82 51.77
CA THR A 451 -53.45 8.94 52.85
C THR A 451 -53.66 9.78 54.11
N THR A 452 -54.87 9.71 54.66
CA THR A 452 -55.25 10.35 55.92
C THR A 452 -55.21 9.30 57.03
N PHE A 453 -54.62 9.65 58.17
CA PHE A 453 -54.63 8.83 59.39
C PHE A 453 -55.23 9.63 60.54
N ASP A 454 -55.91 8.95 61.47
CA ASP A 454 -56.25 9.55 62.76
C ASP A 454 -55.00 9.66 63.66
N LEU A 455 -55.13 10.33 64.80
CA LEU A 455 -54.02 10.51 65.75
C LEU A 455 -53.58 9.20 66.44
N THR A 456 -54.34 8.12 66.25
CA THR A 456 -53.96 6.77 66.72
C THR A 456 -53.18 5.99 65.66
N GLY A 457 -52.96 6.57 64.48
CA GLY A 457 -52.23 5.96 63.37
C GLY A 457 -53.07 5.02 62.51
N ARG A 458 -54.40 4.99 62.69
CA ARG A 458 -55.29 4.22 61.82
C ARG A 458 -55.60 4.98 60.55
N ARG A 459 -55.60 4.28 59.42
CA ARG A 459 -55.95 4.85 58.11
C ARG A 459 -57.45 5.17 58.07
N VAL A 460 -57.78 6.37 57.60
CA VAL A 460 -59.15 6.88 57.51
C VAL A 460 -59.43 7.30 56.07
N GLU A 461 -60.44 6.68 55.45
CA GLU A 461 -60.87 7.02 54.08
C GLU A 461 -61.81 8.24 54.07
N THR A 462 -62.60 8.43 55.13
CA THR A 462 -63.47 9.59 55.32
C THR A 462 -63.50 9.98 56.80
N PRO A 463 -63.16 11.23 57.17
CA PRO A 463 -63.21 11.69 58.55
C PRO A 463 -64.60 11.46 59.18
N ALA A 464 -64.67 10.65 60.24
CA ALA A 464 -65.93 10.39 60.95
C ALA A 464 -66.41 11.61 61.76
N ALA A 465 -65.49 12.52 62.08
CA ALA A 465 -65.75 13.79 62.78
C ALA A 465 -64.75 14.86 62.33
N THR A 466 -65.14 16.13 62.46
CA THR A 466 -64.22 17.27 62.32
C THR A 466 -63.13 17.20 63.39
N GLY A 467 -61.87 17.24 62.99
CA GLY A 467 -60.76 17.06 63.91
C GLY A 467 -59.39 17.15 63.25
N LEU A 468 -58.34 16.94 64.03
CA LEU A 468 -56.96 16.92 63.55
C LEU A 468 -56.59 15.51 63.05
N TYR A 469 -56.09 15.42 61.82
CA TYR A 469 -55.66 14.19 61.17
C TYR A 469 -54.25 14.35 60.59
N ILE A 470 -53.56 13.25 60.31
CA ILE A 470 -52.26 13.28 59.63
C ILE A 470 -52.50 12.96 58.15
N ARG A 471 -52.37 13.96 57.28
CA ARG A 471 -52.50 13.79 55.83
C ARG A 471 -51.13 13.95 55.19
N ASN A 472 -50.64 12.90 54.53
CA ASN A 472 -49.30 12.88 53.93
C ASN A 472 -48.17 13.29 54.91
N GLY A 473 -48.29 12.89 56.17
CA GLY A 473 -47.31 13.21 57.21
C GLY A 473 -47.46 14.59 57.86
N VAL A 474 -48.47 15.38 57.48
CA VAL A 474 -48.70 16.72 58.02
C VAL A 474 -50.00 16.76 58.85
N PRO A 475 -49.97 17.24 60.10
CA PRO A 475 -51.18 17.51 60.88
C PRO A 475 -52.07 18.52 60.15
N THR A 476 -53.27 18.10 59.80
CA THR A 476 -54.24 18.86 59.01
C THR A 476 -55.58 18.81 59.72
N LEU A 477 -56.22 19.96 59.92
CA LEU A 477 -57.59 20.01 60.42
C LEU A 477 -58.51 19.61 59.26
N LEU A 478 -59.21 18.48 59.38
CA LEU A 478 -60.19 18.04 58.40
C LEU A 478 -61.58 18.19 59.01
N GLN A 479 -62.48 18.81 58.23
CA GLN A 479 -63.89 18.92 58.58
C GLN A 479 -64.64 17.70 58.03
N ARG A 480 -65.66 17.24 58.75
CA ARG A 480 -66.60 16.28 58.21
C ARG A 480 -67.24 16.90 56.95
N PRO A 481 -67.36 16.17 55.83
CA PRO A 481 -68.01 16.67 54.62
C PRO A 481 -69.46 17.07 54.86
#